data_AF-U1GUH5-F1
#
_entry.id   AF-U1GUH5-F1
#
_cell.length_a   1.000
_cell.length_b   1.000
_cell.length_c   1.000
_cell.angle_alpha   90.00
_cell.angle_beta   90.00
_cell.angle_gamma   90.00
#
_symmetry.space_group_name_H-M   'P 1'
#
loop_
_entity.id
_entity.type
_entity.pdbx_description
1 polymer ?
#
loop_
_entity_poly.entity_id
_entity_poly.type
_entity_poly.pdbx_seq_one_letter_code
_entity_poly.pdbx_strand_id
1 'polypeptide(L)' 'MTDFYTVPHVRNFPFKKAAKKIIDEYSASLNLLAIANDEAILVENDALRIEYRART' A
#
# COMPACT_ATOMS: atom_id res chain seq x y z
N MET A 1 0.42 -2.72 -16.78
CA MET A 1 1.03 -3.46 -15.65
C MET A 1 1.76 -2.45 -14.79
N THR A 2 1.87 -2.67 -13.48
CA THR A 2 2.51 -1.76 -12.51
C THR A 2 3.82 -2.34 -11.99
N ASP A 3 4.82 -1.50 -11.74
CA ASP A 3 6.16 -1.93 -11.28
C ASP A 3 6.31 -1.98 -9.75
N PHE A 4 5.20 -2.20 -9.04
CA PHE A 4 5.14 -2.26 -7.57
C PHE A 4 4.18 -3.34 -7.08
N TYR A 5 4.36 -3.75 -5.82
CA TYR A 5 3.54 -4.75 -5.15
C TYR A 5 2.78 -4.11 -3.99
N THR A 6 1.45 -4.07 -4.09
CA THR A 6 0.62 -3.43 -3.07
C THR A 6 0.56 -4.27 -1.78
N VAL A 7 0.81 -3.64 -0.63
CA VAL A 7 0.59 -4.24 0.70
C VAL A 7 -0.60 -3.54 1.37
N PRO A 8 -1.80 -4.13 1.35
CA PRO A 8 -2.98 -3.49 1.92
C PRO A 8 -3.00 -3.57 3.45
N HIS A 9 -3.92 -2.80 4.05
CA HIS A 9 -4.27 -2.84 5.47
C HIS A 9 -3.12 -2.52 6.43
N VAL A 10 -2.10 -1.76 6.00
CA VAL A 10 -0.86 -1.55 6.79
C VAL A 10 -1.11 -0.96 8.18
N ARG A 11 -2.19 -0.20 8.36
CA ARG A 11 -2.62 0.38 9.64
C ARG A 11 -3.85 -0.28 10.26
N ASN A 12 -4.47 -1.25 9.60
CA ASN A 12 -5.83 -1.69 9.91
C ASN A 12 -5.87 -3.08 10.57
N PHE A 13 -6.67 -3.22 11.62
CA PHE A 13 -6.98 -4.52 12.21
C PHE A 13 -7.85 -5.35 11.24
N PRO A 14 -7.69 -6.69 11.16
CA PRO A 14 -6.76 -7.54 11.93
C PRO A 14 -5.34 -7.65 11.35
N PHE A 15 -5.04 -6.95 10.25
CA PHE A 15 -3.87 -7.23 9.43
C PHE A 15 -2.61 -6.42 9.78
N LYS A 16 -2.69 -5.40 10.65
CA LYS A 16 -1.55 -4.54 11.03
C LYS A 16 -0.25 -5.31 11.32
N LYS A 17 -0.33 -6.44 12.04
CA LYS A 17 0.86 -7.28 12.35
C LYS A 17 1.37 -8.04 11.12
N ALA A 18 0.46 -8.60 10.32
CA ALA A 18 0.82 -9.35 9.11
C ALA A 18 1.40 -8.42 8.04
N ALA A 19 0.77 -7.28 7.79
CA ALA A 19 1.25 -6.27 6.86
C ALA A 19 2.65 -5.76 7.25
N LYS A 20 2.91 -5.52 8.54
CA LYS A 20 4.26 -5.17 9.02
C LYS A 20 5.28 -6.27 8.70
N LYS A 21 4.96 -7.54 8.96
CA LYS A 21 5.88 -8.66 8.65
C LYS A 21 6.22 -8.73 7.16
N ILE A 22 5.23 -8.56 6.28
CA ILE A 22 5.45 -8.53 4.83
C ILE A 22 6.40 -7.38 4.44
N ILE A 23 6.20 -6.19 5.00
CA ILE A 23 7.07 -5.03 4.71
C ILE A 23 8.49 -5.30 5.20
N ASP A 24 8.65 -5.77 6.43
CA ASP A 24 9.97 -6.05 7.01
C ASP A 24 10.73 -7.13 6.22
N GLU A 25 10.04 -8.16 5.73
CA GLU A 25 10.65 -9.30 5.05
C GLU A 25 11.00 -9.00 3.58
N TYR A 26 10.16 -8.24 2.88
CA TYR A 26 10.27 -8.11 1.41
C TYR A 26 10.66 -6.71 0.90
N SER A 27 10.70 -5.67 1.75
CA SER A 27 11.05 -4.31 1.29
C SER A 27 12.48 -4.16 0.75
N ALA A 28 13.39 -5.07 1.11
CA ALA A 28 14.76 -5.10 0.60
C ALA A 28 14.88 -5.65 -0.84
N SER A 29 13.89 -6.43 -1.30
CA SER A 29 13.95 -7.12 -2.60
C SER A 29 12.79 -6.75 -3.54
N LEU A 30 11.68 -6.24 -3.01
CA LEU A 30 10.50 -5.85 -3.78
C LEU A 30 10.18 -4.37 -3.59
N ASN A 31 9.72 -3.73 -4.66
CA ASN A 31 9.16 -2.38 -4.61
C ASN A 31 7.74 -2.42 -4.02
N LEU A 32 7.64 -2.48 -2.69
CA LEU A 32 6.36 -2.56 -1.99
C LEU A 32 5.70 -1.18 -1.88
N LEU A 33 4.39 -1.12 -2.19
CA LEU A 33 3.57 0.07 -1.97
C LEU A 33 2.49 -0.23 -0.93
N ALA A 34 2.69 0.22 0.29
CA ALA A 34 1.77 -0.05 1.39
C ALA A 34 0.65 0.98 1.46
N ILE A 35 -0.59 0.52 1.65
CA ILE A 35 -1.78 1.38 1.83
C ILE A 35 -2.66 0.91 3.00
N ALA A 36 -3.37 1.84 3.61
CA ALA A 36 -4.42 1.60 4.60
C ALA A 36 -5.81 1.56 3.96
N ASN A 37 -6.84 1.18 4.74
CA ASN A 37 -8.22 1.08 4.23
C ASN A 37 -8.82 2.41 3.76
N ASP A 38 -8.29 3.52 4.25
CA ASP A 38 -8.69 4.88 3.89
C ASP A 38 -7.80 5.49 2.80
N GLU A 39 -6.99 4.67 2.12
CA GLU A 39 -6.09 5.07 1.05
C GLU A 39 -6.37 4.26 -0.23
N ALA A 40 -6.10 4.88 -1.38
CA ALA A 40 -6.15 4.25 -2.70
C ALA A 40 -4.92 4.64 -3.52
N ILE A 41 -4.50 3.77 -4.43
CA ILE A 41 -3.40 4.07 -5.37
C ILE A 41 -4.04 4.52 -6.69
N LEU A 42 -3.82 5.78 -7.05
CA LEU A 42 -4.20 6.32 -8.35
C LEU A 42 -3.01 6.20 -9.30
N VAL A 43 -3.21 5.50 -10.42
CA VAL A 43 -2.23 5.36 -11.50
C VAL A 43 -2.84 5.97 -12.76
N GLU A 44 -2.27 7.08 -13.20
CA GLU A 44 -2.70 7.81 -14.40
C GLU A 44 -1.50 8.06 -15.30
N ASN A 45 -1.46 7.39 -16.45
CA ASN A 45 -0.28 7.35 -17.33
C ASN A 45 0.96 6.90 -16.53
N ASP A 46 1.99 7.75 -16.46
CA ASP A 46 3.23 7.49 -15.70
C ASP A 46 3.18 8.06 -14.27
N ALA A 47 2.06 8.65 -13.85
CA ALA A 47 1.91 9.24 -12.53
C ALA A 47 1.33 8.24 -11.53
N LEU A 48 1.95 8.17 -10.35
CA LEU A 48 1.50 7.39 -9.21
C LEU A 48 1.26 8.30 -8.01
N ARG A 49 0.07 8.23 -7.41
CA ARG A 49 -0.30 8.99 -6.20
C ARG A 49 -1.09 8.12 -5.23
N ILE A 50 -0.93 8.38 -3.94
CA ILE A 50 -1.81 7.84 -2.91
C ILE A 50 -2.89 8.88 -2.63
N GLU A 51 -4.13 8.51 -2.91
CA GLU A 51 -5.31 9.29 -2.58
C GLU A 51 -5.89 8.83 -1.25
N TYR A 52 -6.50 9.75 -0.52
CA TYR A 52 -7.14 9.49 0.77
C TYR A 52 -8.65 9.55 0.59
N ARG A 53 -9.37 8.67 1.30
CA ARG A 53 -10.82 8.76 1.37
C ARG A 53 -11.20 10.16 1.85
N ALA A 54 -11.94 10.90 1.03
CA ALA A 54 -12.51 12.18 1.42
C ALA A 54 -13.42 11.97 2.64
N ARG A 55 -13.24 12.80 3.67
CA ARG A 55 -14.19 12.87 4.78
C ARG A 55 -15.46 13.58 4.28
N THR A 56 -16.45 12.79 3.86
CA THR A 56 -17.84 13.21 3.69
C THR A 56 -18.57 13.21 5.02
#